data_AF-A0A7F8R1A8-F1
#
_entry.id   AF-A0A7F8R1A8-F1
#
_cell.length_a   1.000
_cell.length_b   1.000
_cell.length_c   1.000
_cell.angle_alpha   90.00
_cell.angle_beta   90.00
_cell.angle_gamma   90.00
#
_symmetry.space_group_name_H-M   'P 1'
#
loop_
_entity.id
_entity.type
_entity.pdbx_description
1 polymer ?
#
loop_
_entity_poly.entity_id
_entity_poly.type
_entity_poly.pdbx_seq_one_letter_code
_entity_poly.pdbx_strand_id
1 'polypeptide(L)'
;MARRVAVIGAGVSGLSSIKCCLDEDLEPTCFERSNDIGGLWKFTTTVCSIMKRPDFSETGQWDVVTETEGKQERAVFDAVMVCTGHYLNPRLPLESFPGLCKIPPSQKLMAEATKKEQLIERGVMKDTSEDKLEFILYLDDLAACIGAKPSIPLLFLKDPRLAWEVFFGPCTPYQYRLMGPGKWDGARNAILTQWDRTLKPLKTRIIPDSTKPASMSHYLKVWGAPILLASLLLICKSSFFLKSAPDNLQDRISPYLVSIW
;
A
#
# COMPACT_ATOMS: atom_id res chain seq x y z
N MET A 1 36.02 -24.19 0.26
CA MET A 1 34.75 -24.38 1.00
C MET A 1 33.86 -23.19 0.65
N ALA A 2 32.59 -23.41 0.32
CA ALA A 2 31.67 -22.30 0.05
C ALA A 2 31.50 -21.45 1.32
N ARG A 3 31.41 -20.13 1.17
CA ARG A 3 31.23 -19.23 2.32
C ARG A 3 29.79 -19.32 2.81
N ARG A 4 29.61 -19.48 4.12
CA ARG A 4 28.30 -19.63 4.76
C ARG A 4 27.73 -18.26 5.10
N VAL A 5 26.51 -18.00 4.65
CA VAL A 5 25.82 -16.72 4.85
C VAL A 5 24.56 -16.95 5.68
N ALA A 6 24.42 -16.28 6.81
CA ALA A 6 23.15 -16.27 7.55
C ALA A 6 22.22 -15.22 6.94
N VAL A 7 21.01 -15.61 6.54
CA VAL A 7 19.95 -14.70 6.08
C VAL A 7 18.83 -14.69 7.12
N ILE A 8 18.49 -13.53 7.67
CA ILE A 8 17.48 -13.40 8.74
C ILE A 8 16.22 -12.76 8.18
N GLY A 9 15.13 -13.52 8.11
CA GLY A 9 13.84 -13.17 7.54
C GLY A 9 13.65 -13.77 6.14
N ALA A 10 12.53 -14.46 5.92
CA ALA A 10 12.13 -15.11 4.67
C ALA A 10 11.06 -14.30 3.89
N GLY A 11 10.95 -13.00 4.15
CA GLY A 11 10.14 -12.08 3.34
C GLY A 11 10.74 -11.85 1.95
N VAL A 12 10.10 -10.97 1.16
CA VAL A 12 10.53 -10.67 -0.23
C VAL A 12 12.01 -10.28 -0.36
N SER A 13 12.54 -9.53 0.60
CA SER A 13 13.95 -9.15 0.69
C SER A 13 14.87 -10.33 1.02
N GLY A 14 14.43 -11.23 1.90
CA GLY A 14 15.17 -12.42 2.28
C GLY A 14 15.28 -13.42 1.13
N LEU A 15 14.17 -13.69 0.46
CA LEU A 15 14.13 -14.57 -0.71
C LEU A 15 15.00 -14.05 -1.86
N SER A 16 14.97 -12.73 -2.10
CA SER A 16 15.85 -12.09 -3.08
C SER A 16 17.32 -12.25 -2.68
N SER A 17 17.64 -12.08 -1.39
CA SER A 17 19.00 -12.23 -0.86
C SER A 17 19.52 -13.66 -0.95
N ILE A 18 18.68 -14.66 -0.67
CA ILE A 18 19.01 -16.09 -0.83
C ILE A 18 19.31 -16.39 -2.30
N LYS A 19 18.48 -15.90 -3.23
CA LYS A 19 18.70 -16.08 -4.66
C LYS A 19 20.04 -15.50 -5.10
N CYS A 20 20.36 -14.27 -4.67
CA CYS A 20 21.65 -13.64 -4.96
C CYS A 20 22.83 -14.42 -4.36
N CYS A 21 22.70 -14.96 -3.14
CA CYS A 21 23.75 -15.79 -2.55
C CYS A 21 24.04 -17.04 -3.38
N LEU A 22 22.98 -17.72 -3.85
CA LEU A 22 23.11 -18.92 -4.68
C LEU A 22 23.73 -18.60 -6.06
N ASP A 23 23.42 -17.43 -6.64
CA ASP A 23 23.99 -17.00 -7.92
C ASP A 23 25.50 -16.73 -7.84
N GLU A 24 26.02 -16.46 -6.65
CA GLU A 24 27.43 -16.19 -6.36
C GLU A 24 28.14 -17.40 -5.71
N ASP A 25 27.58 -18.60 -5.83
CA ASP A 25 28.12 -19.86 -5.26
C ASP A 25 28.34 -19.80 -3.73
N LEU A 26 27.53 -19.03 -3.01
CA LEU A 26 27.52 -18.96 -1.54
C LEU A 26 26.54 -19.97 -0.95
N GLU A 27 26.72 -20.29 0.34
CA GLU A 27 25.86 -21.23 1.08
C GLU A 27 24.96 -20.47 2.08
N PRO A 28 23.76 -20.01 1.66
CA PRO A 28 22.85 -19.30 2.54
C PRO A 28 22.11 -20.25 3.50
N THR A 29 21.99 -19.85 4.76
CA THR A 29 21.10 -20.44 5.77
C THR A 29 20.06 -19.40 6.17
N CYS A 30 18.78 -19.66 5.90
CA CYS A 30 17.69 -18.73 6.21
C CYS A 30 17.05 -19.03 7.56
N PHE A 31 16.88 -17.99 8.39
CA PHE A 31 16.16 -18.03 9.66
C PHE A 31 14.89 -17.18 9.56
N GLU A 32 13.72 -17.75 9.84
CA GLU A 32 12.42 -17.03 9.88
C GLU A 32 11.74 -17.29 11.22
N ARG A 33 10.99 -16.30 11.73
CA ARG A 33 10.31 -16.38 13.04
C ARG A 33 8.84 -16.79 12.89
N SER A 34 8.20 -16.43 11.78
CA SER A 34 6.77 -16.64 11.55
C SER A 34 6.45 -18.06 11.10
N ASN A 35 5.25 -18.53 11.45
CA ASN A 35 4.67 -19.81 11.03
C ASN A 35 3.52 -19.66 10.02
N ASP A 36 3.24 -18.45 9.52
CA ASP A 36 2.06 -18.13 8.69
C ASP A 36 2.37 -17.39 7.37
N ILE A 37 1.43 -17.47 6.41
CA ILE A 37 1.57 -16.99 5.02
C ILE A 37 1.65 -15.46 4.95
N GLY A 38 2.68 -14.95 4.25
CA GLY A 38 3.09 -13.55 4.22
C GLY A 38 4.52 -13.34 4.74
N GLY A 39 5.00 -14.32 5.53
CA GLY A 39 6.40 -14.67 5.79
C GLY A 39 6.62 -16.12 5.34
N LEU A 40 6.55 -16.33 4.03
CA LEU A 40 6.52 -17.65 3.40
C LEU A 40 7.84 -18.41 3.66
N TRP A 41 7.70 -19.69 4.03
CA TRP A 41 8.71 -20.73 4.35
C TRP A 41 8.94 -20.96 5.86
N LYS A 42 8.63 -22.19 6.28
CA LYS A 42 8.50 -22.63 7.67
C LYS A 42 9.85 -22.99 8.29
N PHE A 43 10.32 -22.18 9.22
CA PHE A 43 11.27 -22.57 10.28
C PHE A 43 10.87 -21.84 11.56
N THR A 44 10.69 -22.55 12.67
CA THR A 44 10.24 -21.98 13.96
C THR A 44 11.47 -21.49 14.76
N THR A 45 12.29 -20.65 14.14
CA THR A 45 13.64 -20.37 14.64
C THR A 45 13.84 -18.88 14.91
N THR A 46 13.98 -18.53 16.18
CA THR A 46 14.26 -17.16 16.61
C THR A 46 15.77 -16.93 16.66
N VAL A 47 16.28 -15.90 15.98
CA VAL A 47 17.68 -15.47 16.17
C VAL A 47 17.78 -14.66 17.46
N CYS A 48 18.48 -15.18 18.47
CA CYS A 48 18.61 -14.58 19.79
C CYS A 48 19.77 -13.59 19.88
N SER A 49 20.89 -13.86 19.19
CA SER A 49 22.10 -13.02 19.24
C SER A 49 22.96 -13.16 18.00
N ILE A 50 23.61 -12.06 17.61
CA ILE A 50 24.58 -11.98 16.52
C ILE A 50 25.79 -11.23 17.07
N MET A 51 26.93 -11.90 17.17
CA MET A 51 28.16 -11.32 17.72
C MET A 51 29.33 -11.56 16.79
N LYS A 52 30.24 -10.58 16.71
CA LYS A 52 31.55 -10.80 16.10
C LYS A 52 32.32 -11.81 16.94
N ARG A 53 33.00 -12.76 16.30
CA ARG A 53 33.88 -13.69 17.02
C ARG A 53 35.10 -12.96 17.60
N PRO A 54 35.76 -13.51 18.65
CA PRO A 54 36.98 -12.92 19.20
C PRO A 54 38.10 -12.72 18.16
N ASP A 55 38.16 -13.59 17.16
CA ASP A 55 39.12 -13.57 16.04
C ASP A 55 38.59 -12.85 14.79
N PHE A 56 37.53 -12.04 14.91
CA PHE A 56 36.87 -11.36 13.78
C PHE A 56 37.81 -10.51 12.92
N SER A 57 38.84 -9.89 13.52
CA SER A 57 39.81 -9.08 12.78
C SER A 57 40.59 -9.89 11.73
N GLU A 58 40.71 -11.19 11.94
CA GLU A 58 41.41 -12.11 11.03
C GLU A 58 40.44 -12.91 10.18
N THR A 59 39.31 -13.35 10.76
CA THR A 59 38.37 -14.28 10.12
C THR A 59 37.16 -13.62 9.47
N GLY A 60 36.74 -12.45 9.96
CA GLY A 60 35.48 -11.80 9.57
C GLY A 60 34.21 -12.54 9.98
N GLN A 61 34.31 -13.56 10.83
CA GLN A 61 33.21 -14.48 11.12
C GLN A 61 32.32 -14.08 12.30
N TRP A 62 31.05 -14.47 12.23
CA TRP A 62 30.01 -14.13 13.18
C TRP A 62 29.51 -15.37 13.91
N ASP A 63 29.32 -15.25 15.22
CA ASP A 63 28.54 -16.19 16.02
C ASP A 63 27.06 -15.78 15.95
N VAL A 64 26.22 -16.68 15.45
CA VAL A 64 24.77 -16.54 15.41
C VAL A 64 24.16 -17.56 16.37
N VAL A 65 23.39 -17.08 17.35
CA VAL A 65 22.66 -17.90 18.30
C VAL A 65 21.19 -17.92 17.92
N THR A 66 20.64 -19.11 17.73
CA THR A 66 19.25 -19.35 17.34
C THR A 66 18.54 -20.22 18.36
N GLU A 67 17.26 -19.99 18.57
CA GLU A 67 16.39 -20.79 19.43
C GLU A 67 15.27 -21.41 18.61
N THR A 68 15.14 -22.73 18.71
CA THR A 68 14.06 -23.51 18.11
C THR A 68 13.48 -24.40 19.21
N GLU A 69 12.16 -24.31 19.44
CA GLU A 69 11.46 -25.13 20.45
C GLU A 69 12.08 -25.05 21.87
N GLY A 70 12.59 -23.87 22.25
CA GLY A 70 13.23 -23.63 23.55
C GLY A 70 14.67 -24.14 23.67
N LYS A 71 15.24 -24.71 22.61
CA LYS A 71 16.65 -25.13 22.56
C LYS A 71 17.47 -24.09 21.79
N GLN A 72 18.54 -23.62 22.41
CA GLN A 72 19.50 -22.71 21.79
C GLN A 72 20.65 -23.47 21.12
N GLU A 73 21.00 -23.03 19.92
CA GLU A 73 22.12 -23.53 19.14
C GLU A 73 22.96 -22.35 18.65
N ARG A 74 24.28 -22.55 18.58
CA ARG A 74 25.23 -21.56 18.07
C ARG A 74 25.85 -22.08 16.78
N ALA A 75 25.86 -21.25 15.75
CA ALA A 75 26.51 -21.54 14.48
C ALA A 75 27.37 -20.36 14.03
N VAL A 76 28.45 -20.68 13.29
CA VAL A 76 29.41 -19.69 12.77
C VAL A 76 29.14 -19.41 11.30
N PHE A 77 29.14 -18.14 10.90
CA PHE A 77 28.90 -17.70 9.53
C PHE A 77 29.95 -16.69 9.06
N ASP A 78 30.27 -16.70 7.77
CA ASP A 78 31.23 -15.76 7.14
C ASP A 78 30.58 -14.40 6.85
N ALA A 79 29.26 -14.35 6.72
CA ALA A 79 28.49 -13.12 6.58
C ALA A 79 27.09 -13.27 7.18
N VAL A 80 26.48 -12.15 7.56
CA VAL A 80 25.10 -12.09 8.06
C VAL A 80 24.34 -11.00 7.30
N MET A 81 23.20 -11.37 6.72
CA MET A 81 22.25 -10.50 6.03
C MET A 81 20.96 -10.42 6.82
N VAL A 82 20.59 -9.22 7.29
CA VAL A 82 19.34 -8.98 8.02
C VAL A 82 18.29 -8.49 7.04
N CYS A 83 17.31 -9.35 6.76
CA CYS A 83 16.29 -9.17 5.73
C CYS A 83 14.86 -9.12 6.31
N THR A 84 14.72 -8.86 7.60
CA THR A 84 13.43 -8.69 8.28
C THR A 84 12.76 -7.39 7.83
N GLY A 85 11.58 -7.48 7.21
CA GLY A 85 10.77 -6.31 6.88
C GLY A 85 10.44 -5.49 8.13
N HIS A 86 10.57 -4.16 8.02
CA HIS A 86 10.34 -3.13 9.03
C HIS A 86 10.55 -3.52 10.51
N TYR A 87 11.82 -3.43 10.91
CA TYR A 87 12.31 -2.96 12.22
C TYR A 87 11.89 -3.76 13.48
N LEU A 88 12.69 -4.77 13.84
CA LEU A 88 12.64 -5.44 15.15
C LEU A 88 12.97 -4.53 16.36
N ASN A 89 13.54 -3.34 16.12
CA ASN A 89 13.60 -2.27 17.11
C ASN A 89 13.06 -0.98 16.45
N PRO A 90 11.96 -0.39 16.94
CA PRO A 90 11.54 0.92 16.50
C PRO A 90 12.58 1.93 16.99
N ARG A 91 13.60 2.19 16.17
CA ARG A 91 14.39 3.42 16.29
C ARG A 91 13.48 4.54 15.78
N LEU A 92 12.53 4.93 16.61
CA LEU A 92 11.79 6.16 16.46
C LEU A 92 12.81 7.25 16.78
N PRO A 93 13.29 8.04 15.81
CA PRO A 93 14.11 9.19 16.14
C PRO A 93 13.18 10.20 16.82
N LEU A 94 12.89 10.02 18.12
CA LEU A 94 11.99 10.88 18.92
C LEU A 94 12.43 12.35 18.83
N GLU A 95 13.74 12.59 18.69
CA GLU A 95 14.31 13.91 18.39
C GLU A 95 13.90 14.48 17.02
N SER A 96 13.55 13.61 16.06
CA SER A 96 12.99 13.95 14.75
C SER A 96 11.45 13.90 14.70
N PHE A 97 10.77 13.69 15.84
CA PHE A 97 9.32 13.89 15.95
C PHE A 97 9.06 15.31 16.47
N PRO A 98 8.85 16.31 15.59
CA PRO A 98 8.72 17.72 15.98
C PRO A 98 7.45 18.05 16.78
N GLY A 99 6.63 17.05 17.16
CA GLY A 99 5.39 17.27 17.89
C GLY A 99 4.32 18.04 17.12
N LEU A 100 4.41 18.09 15.78
CA LEU A 100 3.50 18.86 14.93
C LEU A 100 2.05 18.39 15.00
N CYS A 101 1.83 17.11 15.29
CA CYS A 101 0.50 16.53 15.47
C CYS A 101 0.30 16.19 16.94
N LYS A 102 -0.75 16.76 17.54
CA LYS A 102 -1.17 16.43 18.90
C LYS A 102 -2.17 15.29 18.84
N ILE A 103 -1.89 14.23 19.59
CA ILE A 103 -2.85 13.14 19.79
C ILE A 103 -4.05 13.72 20.57
N PRO A 104 -5.30 13.41 20.18
CA PRO A 104 -6.47 13.83 20.93
C PRO A 104 -6.44 13.33 22.38
N PRO A 105 -7.10 14.01 23.33
CA PRO A 105 -7.18 13.55 24.72
C PRO A 105 -7.74 12.12 24.81
N SER A 106 -7.21 11.31 25.73
CA SER A 106 -7.61 9.90 25.88
C SER A 106 -9.11 9.71 26.02
N GLN A 107 -9.80 10.62 26.71
CA GLN A 107 -11.27 10.58 26.85
C GLN A 107 -11.99 10.61 25.49
N LYS A 108 -11.50 11.40 24.54
CA LYS A 108 -12.08 11.49 23.19
C LYS A 108 -11.81 10.21 22.40
N LEU A 109 -10.60 9.68 22.46
CA LEU A 109 -10.24 8.42 21.80
C LEU A 109 -11.06 7.25 22.34
N MET A 110 -11.21 7.15 23.67
CA MET A 110 -12.05 6.14 24.31
C MET A 110 -13.53 6.30 23.91
N ALA A 111 -14.05 7.53 23.87
CA ALA A 111 -15.43 7.78 23.42
C ALA A 111 -15.65 7.37 21.95
N GLU A 112 -14.69 7.63 21.07
CA GLU A 112 -14.73 7.19 19.66
C GLU A 112 -14.67 5.66 19.55
N ALA A 113 -13.81 4.99 20.33
CA ALA A 113 -13.71 3.54 20.39
C ALA A 113 -15.03 2.90 20.89
N THR A 114 -15.54 3.37 22.04
CA THR A 114 -16.82 2.89 22.60
C THR A 114 -17.98 3.13 21.66
N LYS A 115 -18.02 4.28 20.96
CA LYS A 115 -19.06 4.55 19.96
C LYS A 115 -18.95 3.58 18.78
N LYS A 116 -17.73 3.27 18.32
CA LYS A 116 -17.51 2.30 17.25
C LYS A 116 -17.97 0.90 17.67
N GLU A 117 -17.60 0.45 18.87
CA GLU A 117 -18.07 -0.81 19.46
C GLU A 117 -19.59 -0.87 19.53
N GLN A 118 -20.25 0.17 20.05
CA GLN A 118 -21.71 0.24 20.12
C GLN A 118 -22.39 0.17 18.75
N LEU A 119 -21.81 0.79 17.72
CA LEU A 119 -22.34 0.71 16.35
C LEU A 119 -22.18 -0.69 15.75
N ILE A 120 -21.12 -1.40 16.12
CA ILE A 120 -20.89 -2.80 15.75
C ILE A 120 -21.90 -3.71 16.44
N GLU A 121 -22.08 -3.57 17.76
CA GLU A 121 -23.06 -4.33 18.54
C GLU A 121 -24.49 -4.13 18.03
N ARG A 122 -24.83 -2.91 17.60
CA ARG A 122 -26.14 -2.58 17.02
C ARG A 122 -26.31 -3.06 15.57
N GLY A 123 -25.29 -3.68 14.97
CA GLY A 123 -25.32 -4.15 13.58
C GLY A 123 -25.37 -3.03 12.54
N VAL A 124 -25.09 -1.78 12.93
CA VAL A 124 -25.08 -0.61 12.04
C VAL A 124 -23.76 -0.54 11.27
N MET A 125 -22.68 -1.03 11.86
CA MET A 125 -21.34 -1.10 11.28
C MET A 125 -20.83 -2.53 11.37
N LYS A 126 -20.15 -3.01 10.32
CA LYS A 126 -19.49 -4.32 10.35
C LYS A 126 -18.21 -4.21 11.18
N ASP A 127 -17.94 -5.21 12.03
CA ASP A 127 -16.64 -5.31 12.68
C ASP A 127 -15.54 -5.50 11.63
N THR A 128 -14.64 -4.53 11.58
CA THR A 128 -13.50 -4.47 10.65
C THR A 128 -12.17 -4.69 11.38
N SER A 129 -12.21 -5.05 12.68
CA SER A 129 -11.01 -5.35 13.47
C SER A 129 -10.24 -6.56 12.92
N GLU A 130 -10.93 -7.50 12.26
CA GLU A 130 -10.34 -8.65 11.58
C GLU A 130 -10.21 -8.49 10.05
N ASP A 131 -10.85 -7.47 9.46
CA ASP A 131 -10.81 -7.23 8.01
C ASP A 131 -9.55 -6.42 7.63
N LYS A 132 -9.00 -6.71 6.44
CA LYS A 132 -7.88 -5.96 5.87
C LYS A 132 -8.28 -4.48 5.75
N LEU A 133 -7.54 -3.57 6.40
CA LEU A 133 -7.77 -2.13 6.25
C LEU A 133 -7.82 -1.74 4.78
N GLU A 134 -8.81 -0.95 4.41
CA GLU A 134 -8.88 -0.34 3.08
C GLU A 134 -7.69 0.61 2.92
N PHE A 135 -6.72 0.16 2.13
CA PHE A 135 -5.39 0.77 2.03
C PHE A 135 -5.44 2.27 1.71
N ILE A 136 -6.26 2.69 0.75
CA ILE A 136 -6.34 4.09 0.33
C ILE A 136 -6.97 4.96 1.43
N LEU A 137 -8.06 4.51 2.05
CA LEU A 137 -8.74 5.25 3.12
C LEU A 137 -7.80 5.45 4.31
N TYR A 138 -7.07 4.40 4.70
CA TYR A 138 -6.11 4.48 5.78
C TYR A 138 -4.98 5.48 5.49
N LEU A 139 -4.40 5.44 4.28
CA LEU A 139 -3.35 6.38 3.89
C LEU A 139 -3.87 7.81 3.80
N ASP A 140 -5.10 8.00 3.30
CA ASP A 140 -5.76 9.29 3.23
C ASP A 140 -5.99 9.90 4.61
N ASP A 141 -6.43 9.11 5.59
CA ASP A 141 -6.63 9.57 6.97
C ASP A 141 -5.31 9.97 7.62
N LEU A 142 -4.26 9.17 7.46
CA LEU A 142 -2.91 9.51 7.94
C LEU A 142 -2.38 10.79 7.27
N ALA A 143 -2.53 10.90 5.95
CA ALA A 143 -2.10 12.07 5.21
C ALA A 143 -2.92 13.31 5.58
N ALA A 144 -4.19 13.17 5.92
CA ALA A 144 -5.03 14.26 6.40
C ALA A 144 -4.55 14.76 7.76
N CYS A 145 -4.17 13.87 8.68
CA CYS A 145 -3.63 14.24 9.99
C CYS A 145 -2.39 15.14 9.91
N ILE A 146 -1.59 15.00 8.86
CA ILE A 146 -0.36 15.79 8.64
C ILE A 146 -0.51 16.87 7.55
N GLY A 147 -1.69 17.04 6.97
CA GLY A 147 -1.95 18.02 5.91
C GLY A 147 -1.27 17.70 4.57
N ALA A 148 -0.93 16.44 4.31
CA ALA A 148 -0.31 15.96 3.07
C ALA A 148 -1.31 15.30 2.10
N LYS A 149 -2.59 15.13 2.51
CA LYS A 149 -3.63 14.53 1.66
C LYS A 149 -3.87 15.39 0.40
N PRO A 150 -3.75 14.83 -0.82
CA PRO A 150 -3.96 15.59 -2.04
C PRO A 150 -5.42 16.05 -2.18
N SER A 151 -5.62 17.36 -2.29
CA SER A 151 -6.94 17.95 -2.51
C SER A 151 -7.37 17.83 -3.98
N ILE A 152 -8.05 16.73 -4.34
CA ILE A 152 -8.41 16.42 -5.73
C ILE A 152 -9.14 17.57 -6.47
N PRO A 153 -10.17 18.23 -5.91
CA PRO A 153 -10.84 19.34 -6.60
C PRO A 153 -9.89 20.50 -6.89
N LEU A 154 -8.97 20.81 -5.97
CA LEU A 154 -7.96 21.85 -6.15
C LEU A 154 -6.94 21.46 -7.22
N LEU A 155 -6.57 20.18 -7.28
CA LEU A 155 -5.72 19.66 -8.36
C LEU A 155 -6.38 19.83 -9.72
N PHE A 156 -7.67 19.51 -9.87
CA PHE A 156 -8.38 19.69 -11.14
C PHE A 156 -8.36 21.15 -11.63
N LEU A 157 -8.38 22.12 -10.71
CA LEU A 157 -8.29 23.54 -11.05
C LEU A 157 -6.87 23.99 -11.42
N LYS A 158 -5.82 23.48 -10.74
CA LYS A 158 -4.43 23.95 -10.91
C LYS A 158 -3.63 23.16 -11.93
N ASP A 159 -3.83 21.85 -11.99
CA ASP A 159 -3.11 20.92 -12.86
C ASP A 159 -4.02 19.75 -13.25
N PRO A 160 -4.95 19.95 -14.20
CA PRO A 160 -5.95 18.94 -14.58
C PRO A 160 -5.32 17.65 -15.12
N ARG A 161 -4.13 17.72 -15.73
CA ARG A 161 -3.40 16.55 -16.22
C ARG A 161 -2.91 15.68 -15.05
N LEU A 162 -2.32 16.29 -14.03
CA LEU A 162 -1.95 15.57 -12.83
C LEU A 162 -3.18 15.06 -12.07
N ALA A 163 -4.24 15.87 -11.98
CA ALA A 163 -5.48 15.51 -11.30
C ALA A 163 -6.09 14.23 -11.86
N TRP A 164 -6.12 14.11 -13.19
CA TRP A 164 -6.60 12.92 -13.88
C TRP A 164 -5.80 11.66 -13.50
N GLU A 165 -4.47 11.74 -13.51
CA GLU A 165 -3.60 10.62 -13.14
C GLU A 165 -3.68 10.27 -11.64
N VAL A 166 -3.90 11.26 -10.78
CA VAL A 166 -4.05 11.03 -9.33
C VAL A 166 -5.39 10.37 -9.02
N PHE A 167 -6.47 10.77 -9.70
CA PHE A 167 -7.83 10.29 -9.40
C PHE A 167 -8.18 8.98 -10.13
N PHE A 168 -7.83 8.86 -11.41
CA PHE A 168 -8.16 7.68 -12.23
C PHE A 168 -6.98 6.72 -12.42
N GLY A 169 -5.76 7.15 -12.10
CA GLY A 169 -4.56 6.33 -12.21
C GLY A 169 -4.25 5.54 -10.94
N PRO A 170 -3.08 4.87 -10.89
CA PRO A 170 -2.67 4.11 -9.72
C PRO A 170 -2.38 5.03 -8.53
N CYS A 171 -2.90 4.65 -7.36
CA CYS A 171 -2.57 5.30 -6.08
C CYS A 171 -1.12 4.95 -5.69
N THR A 172 -0.19 5.85 -5.99
CA THR A 172 1.24 5.67 -5.69
C THR A 172 1.71 6.55 -4.54
N PRO A 173 2.78 6.16 -3.82
CA PRO A 173 3.30 6.94 -2.69
C PRO A 173 3.66 8.40 -3.02
N TYR A 174 3.96 8.68 -4.30
CA TYR A 174 4.26 10.03 -4.77
C TYR A 174 3.09 11.01 -4.55
N GLN A 175 1.84 10.53 -4.57
CA GLN A 175 0.65 11.37 -4.39
C GLN A 175 0.65 12.10 -3.03
N TYR A 176 1.09 11.41 -1.98
CA TYR A 176 1.19 11.95 -0.61
C TYR A 176 2.42 12.84 -0.38
N ARG A 177 3.20 13.13 -1.43
CA ARG A 177 4.27 14.15 -1.42
C ARG A 177 4.04 15.28 -2.41
N LEU A 178 2.83 15.38 -2.98
CA LEU A 178 2.45 16.48 -3.86
C LEU A 178 2.25 17.81 -3.13
N MET A 179 1.82 17.74 -1.87
CA MET A 179 1.52 18.91 -1.04
C MET A 179 1.76 18.63 0.44
N GLY A 180 1.61 19.66 1.26
CA GLY A 180 1.84 19.57 2.70
C GLY A 180 3.32 19.59 3.10
N PRO A 181 3.60 19.35 4.39
CA PRO A 181 4.95 19.26 4.91
C PRO A 181 5.75 18.12 4.24
N GLY A 182 7.01 18.37 3.91
CA GLY A 182 7.87 17.34 3.31
C GLY A 182 7.50 16.96 1.87
N LYS A 183 6.77 17.83 1.17
CA LYS A 183 6.50 17.71 -0.28
C LYS A 183 7.79 17.51 -1.06
N TRP A 184 7.71 16.81 -2.17
CA TRP A 184 8.85 16.56 -3.05
C TRP A 184 8.55 17.13 -4.44
N ASP A 185 9.38 18.05 -4.91
CA ASP A 185 9.16 18.73 -6.21
C ASP A 185 9.16 17.76 -7.40
N GLY A 186 9.82 16.61 -7.27
CA GLY A 186 9.82 15.52 -8.26
C GLY A 186 8.54 14.68 -8.29
N ALA A 187 7.64 14.80 -7.30
CA ALA A 187 6.47 13.93 -7.15
C ALA A 187 5.54 13.96 -8.36
N ARG A 188 5.30 15.16 -8.91
CA ARG A 188 4.52 15.34 -10.13
C ARG A 188 5.12 14.56 -11.30
N ASN A 189 6.42 14.74 -11.56
CA ASN A 189 7.09 14.08 -12.66
C ASN A 189 7.10 12.56 -12.46
N ALA A 190 7.31 12.10 -11.22
CA ALA A 190 7.27 10.69 -10.88
C ALA A 190 5.90 10.06 -11.21
N ILE A 191 4.79 10.73 -10.87
CA ILE A 191 3.44 10.24 -11.22
C ILE A 191 3.26 10.19 -12.74
N LEU A 192 3.59 11.28 -13.44
CA LEU A 192 3.35 11.35 -14.90
C LEU A 192 4.21 10.39 -15.73
N THR A 193 5.36 9.94 -15.20
CA THR A 193 6.30 9.03 -15.89
C THR A 193 6.33 7.62 -15.27
N GLN A 194 5.40 7.31 -14.37
CA GLN A 194 5.41 6.01 -13.66
C GLN A 194 5.27 4.83 -14.62
N TRP A 195 4.43 4.95 -15.64
CA TRP A 195 4.24 3.91 -16.66
C TRP A 195 5.49 3.67 -17.49
N ASP A 196 6.31 4.71 -17.74
CA ASP A 196 7.59 4.54 -18.43
C ASP A 196 8.50 3.63 -17.62
N ARG A 197 8.62 3.87 -16.31
CA ARG A 197 9.45 3.04 -15.42
C ARG A 197 8.92 1.61 -15.28
N THR A 198 7.60 1.44 -15.23
CA THR A 198 6.98 0.11 -15.16
C THR A 198 7.19 -0.68 -16.46
N LEU A 199 7.04 -0.03 -17.62
CA LEU A 199 7.12 -0.71 -18.92
C LEU A 199 8.55 -0.85 -19.43
N LYS A 200 9.48 0.03 -19.03
CA LYS A 200 10.88 0.01 -19.48
C LYS A 200 11.57 -1.36 -19.32
N PRO A 201 11.51 -2.05 -18.16
CA PRO A 201 12.12 -3.36 -18.02
C PRO A 201 11.36 -4.47 -18.77
N LEU A 202 10.08 -4.27 -19.07
CA LEU A 202 9.24 -5.25 -19.76
C LEU A 202 9.35 -5.16 -21.29
N LYS A 203 9.62 -3.97 -21.83
CA LYS A 203 9.72 -3.71 -23.27
C LYS A 203 11.14 -3.94 -23.79
N THR A 204 11.63 -5.18 -23.67
CA THR A 204 12.98 -5.59 -24.10
C THR A 204 13.12 -5.74 -25.62
N ARG A 205 12.00 -5.85 -26.34
CA ARG A 205 11.96 -5.87 -27.82
C ARG A 205 11.14 -4.69 -28.32
N ILE A 206 11.75 -3.87 -29.17
CA ILE A 206 11.07 -2.76 -29.86
C ILE A 206 10.61 -3.24 -31.23
N ILE A 207 9.31 -3.27 -31.44
CA ILE A 207 8.70 -3.49 -32.76
C ILE A 207 8.27 -2.10 -33.27
N PRO A 208 8.64 -1.72 -34.49
CA PRO A 208 8.18 -0.46 -35.07
C PRO A 208 6.66 -0.43 -35.18
N ASP A 209 6.04 0.69 -34.79
CA ASP A 209 4.59 0.83 -34.82
C ASP A 209 4.06 0.70 -36.25
N SER A 210 2.93 -0.01 -36.39
CA SER A 210 2.19 -0.08 -37.65
C SER A 210 1.68 1.31 -38.02
N THR A 211 1.87 1.72 -39.28
CA THR A 211 1.32 2.98 -39.83
C THR A 211 -0.21 3.00 -39.95
N LYS A 212 -0.88 1.88 -39.64
CA LYS A 212 -2.34 1.82 -39.62
C LYS A 212 -2.85 2.30 -38.26
N PRO A 213 -3.63 3.40 -38.18
CA PRO A 213 -4.19 3.84 -36.91
C PRO A 213 -5.07 2.72 -36.34
N ALA A 214 -4.91 2.44 -35.04
CA ALA A 214 -5.86 1.60 -34.32
C ALA A 214 -7.24 2.25 -34.46
N SER A 215 -8.12 1.61 -35.23
CA SER A 215 -9.49 2.07 -35.45
C SER A 215 -10.30 1.89 -34.16
N MET A 216 -10.10 2.78 -33.21
CA MET A 216 -11.16 3.12 -32.25
C MET A 216 -12.37 3.52 -33.10
N SER A 217 -13.46 2.74 -33.01
CA SER A 217 -14.66 2.97 -33.82
C SER A 217 -15.03 4.45 -33.79
N HIS A 218 -15.03 5.11 -34.94
CA HIS A 218 -15.42 6.51 -35.09
C HIS A 218 -16.78 6.77 -34.45
N TYR A 219 -17.68 5.79 -34.50
CA TYR A 219 -18.98 5.82 -33.86
C TYR A 219 -18.91 5.95 -32.35
N LEU A 220 -17.93 5.34 -31.67
CA LEU A 220 -17.79 5.44 -30.21
C LEU A 220 -17.41 6.87 -29.79
N LYS A 221 -16.57 7.56 -30.59
CA LYS A 221 -16.19 8.96 -30.33
C LYS A 221 -17.30 9.95 -30.70
N VAL A 222 -18.01 9.71 -31.80
CA VAL A 222 -19.06 10.62 -32.30
C VAL A 222 -20.36 10.46 -31.52
N TRP A 223 -20.77 9.24 -31.23
CA TRP A 223 -22.07 8.95 -30.60
C TRP A 223 -21.99 8.65 -29.11
N GLY A 224 -20.81 8.35 -28.57
CA GLY A 224 -20.64 8.07 -27.15
C GLY A 224 -21.13 9.21 -26.26
N ALA A 225 -20.63 10.43 -26.48
CA ALA A 225 -21.03 11.60 -25.68
C ALA A 225 -22.51 12.01 -25.87
N PRO A 226 -23.08 12.05 -27.09
CA PRO A 226 -24.51 12.31 -27.27
C PRO A 226 -25.44 11.28 -26.61
N ILE A 227 -25.11 9.99 -26.69
CA ILE A 227 -25.90 8.91 -26.07
C ILE A 227 -25.85 9.03 -24.55
N LEU A 228 -24.68 9.33 -23.98
CA LEU A 228 -24.50 9.54 -22.55
C LEU A 228 -25.27 10.77 -22.05
N LEU A 229 -25.26 11.86 -22.82
CA LEU A 229 -26.01 13.07 -22.49
C LEU A 229 -27.52 12.84 -22.57
N ALA A 230 -28.00 12.16 -23.62
CA ALA A 230 -29.42 11.84 -23.78
C ALA A 230 -29.93 10.93 -22.64
N SER A 231 -29.14 9.93 -22.24
CA SER A 231 -29.48 9.04 -21.13
C SER A 231 -29.48 9.78 -19.78
N LEU A 232 -28.51 10.66 -19.51
CA LEU A 232 -28.53 11.54 -18.34
C LEU A 232 -29.75 12.46 -18.31
N LEU A 233 -30.13 13.06 -19.44
CA LEU A 233 -31.31 13.92 -19.52
C LEU A 233 -32.62 13.14 -19.32
N LEU A 234 -32.70 11.90 -19.80
CA LEU A 234 -33.85 11.03 -19.56
C LEU A 234 -33.97 10.62 -18.08
N ILE A 235 -32.84 10.34 -17.43
CA ILE A 235 -32.79 10.06 -15.98
C ILE A 235 -33.19 11.29 -15.18
N CYS A 236 -32.66 12.48 -15.50
CA CYS A 236 -33.04 13.71 -14.80
C CYS A 236 -34.53 14.06 -15.01
N LYS A 237 -35.08 13.83 -16.20
CA LYS A 237 -36.52 14.03 -16.47
C LYS A 237 -37.40 13.02 -15.74
N SER A 238 -37.00 11.75 -15.64
CA SER A 238 -37.77 10.73 -14.91
C SER A 238 -37.74 10.99 -13.40
N SER A 239 -36.62 11.46 -12.85
CA SER A 239 -36.53 11.91 -11.45
C SER A 239 -37.39 13.14 -11.16
N PHE A 240 -37.54 14.07 -12.11
CA PHE A 240 -38.42 15.22 -11.96
C PHE A 240 -39.91 14.82 -12.03
N PHE A 241 -40.26 13.90 -12.93
CA PHE A 241 -41.62 13.36 -13.05
C PHE A 241 -42.06 12.55 -11.81
N LEU A 242 -41.14 11.78 -11.20
CA LEU A 242 -41.40 11.10 -9.92
C LEU A 242 -41.63 12.09 -8.77
N LYS A 243 -41.00 13.27 -8.82
CA LYS A 243 -41.14 14.33 -7.83
C LYS A 243 -42.41 15.17 -8.00
N SER A 244 -43.07 15.10 -9.17
CA SER A 244 -44.31 15.82 -9.49
C SER A 244 -45.55 14.93 -9.52
N ALA A 245 -45.43 13.62 -9.26
CA ALA A 245 -46.56 12.72 -9.16
C ALA A 245 -47.31 12.96 -7.82
N PRO A 246 -48.66 13.01 -7.82
CA PRO A 246 -49.44 13.18 -6.60
C PRO A 246 -49.25 12.01 -5.61
N ASP A 247 -49.27 12.33 -4.31
CA ASP A 247 -48.78 11.52 -3.17
C ASP A 247 -49.25 10.06 -3.09
N ASN A 248 -50.32 9.68 -3.80
CA ASN A 248 -50.88 8.32 -3.74
C ASN A 248 -50.09 7.24 -4.51
N LEU A 249 -48.93 7.56 -5.10
CA LEU A 249 -48.05 6.57 -5.77
C LEU A 249 -46.67 6.40 -5.12
N GLN A 250 -46.35 7.15 -4.05
CA GLN A 250 -45.06 7.03 -3.34
C GLN A 250 -45.03 5.83 -2.37
N ASP A 251 -46.17 5.42 -1.81
CA ASP A 251 -46.24 4.31 -0.84
C ASP A 251 -46.05 2.90 -1.44
N ARG A 252 -45.91 2.79 -2.77
CA ARG A 252 -45.73 1.51 -3.48
C ARG A 252 -44.33 1.26 -4.02
N ILE A 253 -43.38 2.19 -3.83
CA ILE A 253 -42.00 2.02 -4.31
C ILE A 253 -41.11 1.61 -3.14
N SER A 254 -40.62 0.38 -3.22
CA SER A 254 -39.76 -0.28 -2.25
C SER A 254 -38.54 0.57 -1.85
N PRO A 255 -38.19 0.67 -0.55
CA PRO A 255 -37.10 1.52 -0.04
C PRO A 255 -35.69 1.14 -0.52
N TYR A 256 -35.55 0.09 -1.33
CA TYR A 256 -34.26 -0.40 -1.84
C TYR A 256 -33.65 0.42 -2.98
N LEU A 257 -34.34 1.41 -3.55
CA LEU A 257 -33.83 2.22 -4.67
C LEU A 257 -33.24 3.59 -4.26
N VAL A 258 -33.28 3.95 -2.97
CA VAL A 258 -32.78 5.26 -2.48
C VAL A 258 -31.34 5.20 -1.96
N SER A 259 -30.73 4.02 -1.79
CA SER A 259 -29.37 3.89 -1.22
C SER A 259 -28.22 3.85 -2.22
N ILE A 260 -28.45 4.19 -3.50
CA ILE A 260 -27.38 4.22 -4.51
C ILE A 260 -27.45 5.56 -5.24
N TRP A 261 -27.20 6.65 -4.51
CA TRP A 261 -26.66 7.92 -5.00
C TRP A 261 -26.04 8.68 -3.83
#